data_AF-A0A928HN91-F1
#
_entry.id   AF-A0A928HN91-F1
#
_cell.length_a   1.000
_cell.length_b   1.000
_cell.length_c   1.000
_cell.angle_alpha   90.00
_cell.angle_beta   90.00
_cell.angle_gamma   90.00
#
_symmetry.space_group_name_H-M   'P 1'
#
loop_
_entity.id
_entity.type
_entity.pdbx_description
1 polymer ?
#
loop_
_entity_poly.entity_id
_entity_poly.type
_entity_poly.pdbx_seq_one_letter_code
_entity_poly.pdbx_strand_id
1 'polypeptide(L)'
;MSILMAEINTMILLGLFDMGSLFVLGILAVLLFGGDLPKMGRKFGKIYSEFQRTVGAVKSEVNSVVKDITSDINADLSTSSRPRHSNSSPAVSPKDEDEVETMAPKFEPPKK
;
A
#
# COMPACT_ATOMS: atom_id res chain seq x y z
N MET A 1 -14.40 -19.85 46.81
CA MET A 1 -13.97 -20.62 45.61
C MET A 1 -15.01 -20.52 44.49
N SER A 2 -16.31 -20.65 44.78
CA SER A 2 -17.39 -20.66 43.76
C SER A 2 -17.58 -19.33 43.00
N ILE A 3 -17.41 -18.17 43.65
CA ILE A 3 -17.51 -16.84 43.01
C ILE A 3 -16.37 -16.58 42.03
N LEU A 4 -15.15 -16.99 42.37
CA LEU A 4 -13.97 -16.82 41.53
C LEU A 4 -14.05 -17.69 40.26
N MET A 5 -14.67 -18.87 40.36
CA MET A 5 -14.96 -19.72 39.19
C MET A 5 -16.02 -19.11 38.27
N ALA A 6 -17.00 -18.38 38.81
CA ALA A 6 -18.05 -17.73 38.02
C ALA A 6 -17.52 -16.54 37.21
N GLU A 7 -16.63 -15.72 37.77
CA GLU A 7 -15.99 -14.61 37.05
C GLU A 7 -15.07 -15.12 35.92
N ILE A 8 -14.29 -16.19 36.18
CA ILE A 8 -13.44 -16.81 35.15
C ILE A 8 -14.29 -17.36 34.01
N ASN A 9 -15.39 -18.06 34.31
CA ASN A 9 -16.28 -18.58 33.28
C ASN A 9 -16.96 -17.46 32.48
N THR A 10 -17.25 -16.33 33.11
CA THR A 10 -17.83 -15.14 32.45
C THR A 10 -16.81 -14.44 31.56
N MET A 11 -15.54 -14.32 32.00
CA MET A 11 -14.44 -13.79 31.18
C MET A 11 -14.09 -14.71 30.02
N ILE A 12 -14.12 -16.03 30.22
CA ILE A 12 -13.98 -17.00 29.13
C ILE A 12 -15.16 -16.88 28.17
N LEU A 13 -16.40 -16.77 28.66
CA LEU A 13 -17.57 -16.62 27.79
C LEU A 13 -17.51 -15.32 26.97
N LEU A 14 -17.11 -14.19 27.56
CA LEU A 14 -16.96 -12.91 26.86
C LEU A 14 -15.74 -12.88 25.92
N GLY A 15 -14.59 -13.41 26.35
CA GLY A 15 -13.37 -13.48 25.55
C GLY A 15 -13.47 -14.48 24.40
N LEU A 16 -14.15 -15.61 24.61
CA LEU A 16 -14.50 -16.55 23.54
C LEU A 16 -15.64 -16.02 22.68
N PHE A 17 -16.47 -15.09 23.16
CA PHE A 17 -17.47 -14.43 22.31
C PHE A 17 -16.79 -13.61 21.21
N ASP A 18 -15.68 -12.95 21.51
CA ASP A 18 -14.93 -12.18 20.51
C ASP A 18 -14.35 -13.10 19.41
N MET A 19 -13.67 -14.19 19.78
CA MET A 19 -13.14 -15.15 18.80
C MET A 19 -14.22 -16.00 18.13
N GLY A 20 -15.30 -16.33 18.85
CA GLY A 20 -16.45 -17.10 18.36
C GLY A 20 -17.36 -16.28 17.44
N SER A 21 -17.43 -14.96 17.63
CA SER A 21 -18.23 -14.07 16.79
C SER A 21 -17.75 -14.07 15.35
N LEU A 22 -16.43 -14.12 15.11
CA LEU A 22 -15.86 -14.25 13.77
C LEU A 22 -16.24 -15.57 13.10
N PHE A 23 -16.31 -16.66 13.87
CA PHE A 23 -16.73 -17.96 13.36
C PHE A 23 -18.21 -17.96 12.99
N VAL A 24 -19.08 -17.41 13.84
CA VAL A 24 -20.51 -17.27 13.57
C VAL A 24 -20.75 -16.33 12.37
N LEU A 25 -20.04 -15.21 12.29
CA LEU A 25 -20.11 -14.29 11.16
C LEU A 25 -19.63 -14.94 9.86
N GLY A 26 -18.57 -15.76 9.92
CA GLY A 26 -18.09 -16.55 8.80
C GLY A 26 -19.12 -17.57 8.32
N ILE A 27 -19.77 -18.29 9.24
CA ILE A 27 -20.87 -19.20 8.93
C ILE A 27 -22.05 -18.44 8.31
N LEU A 28 -22.48 -17.33 8.91
CA LEU A 28 -23.56 -16.50 8.38
C LEU A 28 -23.25 -15.99 6.97
N ALA A 29 -22.02 -15.55 6.74
CA ALA A 29 -21.58 -15.13 5.42
C ALA A 29 -21.71 -16.29 4.43
N VAL A 30 -21.23 -17.49 4.77
CA VAL A 30 -21.37 -18.70 3.93
C VAL A 30 -22.85 -19.07 3.72
N LEU A 31 -23.74 -18.91 4.69
CA LEU A 31 -25.16 -19.18 4.49
C LEU A 31 -25.85 -18.16 3.57
N LEU A 32 -25.48 -16.87 3.67
CA LEU A 32 -26.14 -15.80 2.94
C LEU A 32 -25.65 -15.69 1.48
N PHE A 33 -24.35 -15.89 1.27
CA PHE A 33 -23.70 -15.76 -0.03
C PHE A 33 -23.31 -17.11 -0.65
N GLY A 34 -23.33 -18.21 0.13
CA GLY A 34 -22.98 -19.53 -0.38
C GLY A 34 -21.56 -19.59 -0.94
N GLY A 35 -21.46 -20.05 -2.20
CA GLY A 35 -20.21 -20.17 -2.95
C GLY A 35 -19.68 -18.85 -3.53
N ASP A 36 -20.40 -17.73 -3.36
CA ASP A 36 -19.99 -16.43 -3.92
C ASP A 36 -19.13 -15.59 -2.96
N LEU A 37 -18.95 -16.00 -1.69
CA LEU A 37 -18.00 -15.39 -0.75
C LEU A 37 -16.61 -15.16 -1.33
N PRO A 38 -15.93 -16.20 -1.86
CA PRO A 38 -14.57 -16.03 -2.38
C PRO A 38 -14.56 -15.13 -3.61
N LYS A 39 -15.64 -15.07 -4.40
CA LYS A 39 -15.75 -14.12 -5.51
C LYS A 39 -15.81 -12.69 -4.98
N MET A 40 -16.56 -12.43 -3.90
CA MET A 40 -16.66 -11.11 -3.28
C MET A 40 -15.37 -10.72 -2.53
N GLY A 41 -14.75 -11.66 -1.81
CA GLY A 41 -13.46 -11.46 -1.16
C GLY A 41 -12.33 -11.16 -2.16
N ARG A 42 -12.32 -11.82 -3.34
CA ARG A 42 -11.37 -11.51 -4.42
C ARG A 42 -11.58 -10.10 -4.98
N LYS A 43 -12.84 -9.66 -5.16
CA LYS A 43 -13.17 -8.31 -5.61
C LYS A 43 -12.70 -7.25 -4.61
N PHE A 44 -13.03 -7.42 -3.32
CA PHE A 44 -12.57 -6.52 -2.25
C PHE A 44 -11.06 -6.56 -2.04
N GLY A 45 -10.44 -7.74 -2.14
CA GLY A 45 -8.99 -7.89 -2.03
C GLY A 45 -8.22 -7.18 -3.16
N LYS A 46 -8.76 -7.20 -4.39
CA LYS A 46 -8.21 -6.42 -5.50
C LYS A 46 -8.27 -4.92 -5.21
N ILE A 47 -9.42 -4.42 -4.74
CA ILE A 47 -9.60 -3.02 -4.34
C ILE A 47 -8.63 -2.62 -3.22
N TYR A 48 -8.47 -3.47 -2.21
CA TYR A 48 -7.54 -3.24 -1.11
C TYR A 48 -6.07 -3.20 -1.56
N SER A 49 -5.68 -4.11 -2.46
CA SER A 49 -4.33 -4.12 -3.03
C SER A 49 -4.03 -2.88 -3.86
N GLU A 50 -5.00 -2.43 -4.67
CA GLU A 50 -4.88 -1.19 -5.44
C GLU A 50 -4.81 0.02 -4.51
N PHE A 51 -5.65 0.08 -3.46
CA PHE A 51 -5.59 1.14 -2.46
C PHE A 51 -4.23 1.21 -1.75
N GLN A 52 -3.67 0.05 -1.34
CA GLN A 52 -2.35 0.00 -0.71
C GLN A 52 -1.25 0.52 -1.65
N ARG A 53 -1.32 0.18 -2.94
CA ARG A 53 -0.36 0.68 -3.94
C ARG A 53 -0.48 2.20 -4.11
N THR A 54 -1.70 2.73 -4.18
CA THR A 54 -1.95 4.16 -4.27
C THR A 54 -1.46 4.90 -3.03
N VAL A 55 -1.78 4.40 -1.83
CA VAL A 55 -1.29 4.98 -0.56
C VAL A 55 0.23 4.90 -0.46
N GLY A 56 0.83 3.80 -0.90
CA GLY A 56 2.29 3.62 -0.95
C GLY A 56 2.97 4.62 -1.89
N ALA A 57 2.39 4.84 -3.07
CA ALA A 57 2.88 5.83 -4.03
C ALA A 57 2.82 7.26 -3.46
N VAL A 58 1.68 7.64 -2.87
CA VAL A 58 1.51 8.96 -2.23
C VAL A 58 2.48 9.14 -1.08
N LYS A 59 2.68 8.13 -0.23
CA LYS A 59 3.65 8.20 0.87
C LYS A 59 5.08 8.37 0.35
N SER A 60 5.43 7.69 -0.74
CA SER A 60 6.75 7.81 -1.36
C SER A 60 6.98 9.22 -1.92
N GLU A 61 6.00 9.78 -2.62
CA GLU A 61 6.05 11.12 -3.20
C GLU A 61 6.08 12.22 -2.13
N VAL A 62 5.28 12.09 -1.08
CA VAL A 62 5.32 13.02 0.06
C VAL A 62 6.67 12.95 0.76
N ASN A 63 7.21 11.75 0.99
CA ASN A 63 8.49 11.61 1.66
C ASN A 63 9.67 12.10 0.79
N SER A 64 9.61 11.95 -0.53
CA SER A 64 10.62 12.53 -1.43
C SER A 64 10.55 14.06 -1.42
N VAL A 65 9.36 14.65 -1.55
CA VAL A 65 9.19 16.11 -1.52
C VAL A 65 9.61 16.70 -0.17
N VAL A 66 9.23 16.07 0.94
CA VAL A 66 9.64 16.51 2.28
C VAL A 66 11.16 16.41 2.45
N LYS A 67 11.77 15.31 1.97
CA LYS A 67 13.22 15.13 2.01
C LYS A 67 13.93 16.16 1.13
N ASP A 68 13.43 16.44 -0.07
CA ASP A 68 14.01 17.40 -1.01
C ASP A 68 13.93 18.82 -0.43
N ILE A 69 12.77 19.24 0.10
CA ILE A 69 12.62 20.53 0.79
C ILE A 69 13.55 20.63 2.00
N THR A 70 13.70 19.56 2.79
CA THR A 70 14.59 19.54 3.95
C THR A 70 16.06 19.61 3.52
N SER A 71 16.42 18.93 2.43
CA SER A 71 17.74 18.98 1.83
C SER A 71 18.06 20.35 1.22
N ASP A 72 17.08 21.01 0.59
CA ASP A 72 17.24 22.37 0.04
C ASP A 72 17.40 23.41 1.15
N ILE A 73 16.60 23.33 2.23
CA ILE A 73 16.73 24.22 3.40
C ILE A 73 18.09 24.00 4.09
N ASN A 74 18.53 22.75 4.22
CA ASN A 74 19.85 22.45 4.78
C ASN A 74 20.99 22.85 3.83
N ALA A 75 20.81 22.78 2.52
CA ALA A 75 21.79 23.21 1.53
C ALA A 75 21.94 24.75 1.52
N ASP A 76 20.84 25.49 1.67
CA ASP A 76 20.85 26.95 1.82
C ASP A 76 21.58 27.36 3.12
N LEU A 77 21.34 26.63 4.22
CA LEU A 77 22.08 26.81 5.48
C LEU A 77 23.57 26.39 5.39
N SER A 78 23.92 25.48 4.47
CA SER A 78 25.27 24.92 4.30
C SER A 78 26.10 25.58 3.20
N THR A 79 25.61 26.65 2.56
CA THR A 79 26.33 27.41 1.50
C THR A 79 27.46 28.30 2.05
N SER A 80 28.20 27.79 3.04
CA SER A 80 29.51 28.31 3.46
C SER A 80 30.65 27.32 3.18
N SER A 81 30.42 26.19 2.47
CA SER A 81 31.51 25.20 2.26
C SER A 81 31.43 24.41 0.94
N ARG A 82 31.95 25.03 -0.14
CA ARG A 82 32.79 24.50 -1.25
C ARG A 82 32.32 23.27 -2.10
N PRO A 83 32.43 23.32 -3.45
CA PRO A 83 32.08 22.22 -4.35
C PRO A 83 33.27 21.29 -4.68
N ARG A 84 33.01 20.00 -4.92
CA ARG A 84 33.87 18.98 -5.59
C ARG A 84 33.08 17.66 -5.59
N HIS A 85 33.07 16.76 -6.57
CA HIS A 85 33.92 16.52 -7.74
C HIS A 85 33.09 15.71 -8.74
N SER A 86 33.25 15.97 -10.04
CA SER A 86 32.82 15.12 -11.14
C SER A 86 33.48 13.73 -11.08
N ASN A 87 32.76 12.68 -11.48
CA ASN A 87 33.35 11.50 -12.11
C ASN A 87 32.36 10.87 -13.11
N SER A 88 32.86 10.70 -14.32
CA SER A 88 32.22 10.18 -15.55
C SER A 88 32.18 8.64 -15.61
N SER A 89 31.15 8.10 -16.27
CA SER A 89 30.80 6.68 -16.54
C SER A 89 31.83 5.90 -17.39
N PRO A 90 31.73 4.55 -17.58
CA PRO A 90 30.78 3.95 -18.55
C PRO A 90 30.24 2.51 -18.30
N ALA A 91 29.08 2.24 -18.92
CA ALA A 91 28.61 1.03 -19.63
C ALA A 91 28.53 -0.36 -18.97
N VAL A 92 27.29 -0.87 -18.81
CA VAL A 92 26.91 -2.28 -19.05
C VAL A 92 25.48 -2.31 -19.62
N SER A 93 25.32 -2.74 -20.88
CA SER A 93 24.07 -3.33 -21.42
C SER A 93 24.22 -4.85 -21.42
N PRO A 94 23.17 -5.62 -21.08
CA PRO A 94 22.59 -6.46 -22.14
C PRO A 94 21.08 -6.74 -22.05
N LYS A 95 20.46 -6.75 -23.25
CA LYS A 95 19.44 -7.68 -23.79
C LYS A 95 17.95 -7.51 -23.43
N ASP A 96 17.23 -6.89 -24.37
CA ASP A 96 16.13 -7.46 -25.17
C ASP A 96 15.06 -8.31 -24.47
N GLU A 97 14.09 -7.68 -23.79
CA GLU A 97 12.76 -8.25 -23.56
C GLU A 97 11.71 -7.12 -23.60
N ASP A 98 10.97 -7.05 -24.71
CA ASP A 98 9.70 -6.33 -24.91
C ASP A 98 9.66 -4.79 -24.77
N GLU A 99 10.32 -4.08 -25.70
CA GLU A 99 9.90 -2.72 -26.06
C GLU A 99 8.54 -2.76 -26.77
N VAL A 100 7.45 -2.79 -26.00
CA VAL A 100 6.17 -2.30 -26.50
C VAL A 100 6.36 -0.80 -26.77
N GLU A 101 6.61 -0.46 -28.02
CA GLU A 101 6.50 0.90 -28.52
C GLU A 101 5.14 1.44 -28.08
N THR A 102 5.12 2.22 -27.00
CA THR A 102 3.94 2.96 -26.59
C THR A 102 3.81 4.10 -27.59
N MET A 103 3.21 3.79 -28.74
CA MET A 103 2.91 4.76 -29.78
C MET A 103 1.96 5.79 -29.18
N ALA A 104 2.53 6.88 -28.66
CA ALA A 104 1.77 8.02 -28.19
C ALA A 104 0.90 8.51 -29.36
N PRO A 105 -0.41 8.71 -29.16
CA PRO A 105 -1.29 9.14 -30.23
C PRO A 105 -0.82 10.49 -30.77
N LYS A 106 -0.68 10.59 -32.09
CA LYS A 106 -0.31 11.84 -32.77
C LYS A 106 -1.42 12.87 -32.54
N PHE A 107 -1.15 13.87 -31.70
CA PHE A 107 -2.07 14.97 -31.44
C PHE A 107 -2.05 15.95 -32.60
N GLU A 108 -3.15 16.01 -33.36
CA GLU A 108 -3.37 17.10 -34.30
C GLU A 108 -4.04 18.28 -33.57
N PRO A 109 -3.42 19.47 -33.56
CA PRO A 109 -4.00 20.61 -32.87
C PRO A 109 -5.29 21.08 -33.57
N PRO A 110 -6.30 21.54 -32.78
CA PRO A 110 -7.57 21.98 -33.34
C PRO A 110 -7.36 23.18 -34.27
N LYS A 111 -7.93 23.09 -35.48
CA LYS A 111 -7.97 24.21 -36.41
C LYS A 111 -8.93 25.27 -35.86
N LYS A 112 -8.45 26.51 -35.74
CA LYS A 112 -9.26 27.68 -35.38
C LYS A 112 -10.34 27.93 -36.41
#